data_AF-A0A2Z4ADB7-F1
#
_entry.id   AF-A0A2Z4ADB7-F1
#
_cell.length_a   1.000
_cell.length_b   1.000
_cell.length_c   1.000
_cell.angle_alpha   90.00
_cell.angle_beta   90.00
_cell.angle_gamma   90.00
#
_symmetry.space_group_name_H-M   'P 1'
#
loop_
_entity.id
_entity.type
_entity.pdbx_description
1 polymer ?
#
loop_
_entity_poly.entity_id
_entity_poly.type
_entity_poly.pdbx_seq_one_letter_code
_entity_poly.pdbx_strand_id
1 'polypeptide(L)'
;MEGTRIIEYIGEKVTKTESDRRGLAHLEEAKNEGLGLVYLFELNKRYDLDGNVPENFARHINHSCFPNCESQIKRGRVWIVSVRMIGVGEELSYDYGYDLEHYEEHPCHCGSKKCIGYIVAHRHRKKLRRILTKTRKD
;
A
#
# COMPACT_ATOMS: atom_id res chain seq x y z
N MET A 1 -20.78 3.91 -6.44
CA MET A 1 -21.30 4.15 -5.08
C MET A 1 -20.15 4.04 -4.10
N GLU A 2 -20.19 4.74 -2.98
CA GLU A 2 -19.24 4.55 -1.86
C GLU A 2 -19.52 3.21 -1.16
N GLY A 3 -18.48 2.54 -0.65
CA GLY A 3 -18.60 1.26 0.05
C GLY A 3 -18.77 0.03 -0.85
N THR A 4 -18.57 0.17 -2.17
CA THR A 4 -18.70 -0.95 -3.12
C THR A 4 -17.43 -1.80 -3.09
N ARG A 5 -17.56 -3.12 -2.89
CA ARG A 5 -16.44 -4.05 -3.05
C ARG A 5 -16.05 -4.12 -4.52
N ILE A 6 -14.82 -3.72 -4.84
CA ILE A 6 -14.31 -3.68 -6.20
C ILE A 6 -13.69 -5.02 -6.56
N ILE A 7 -12.73 -5.47 -5.74
CA ILE A 7 -12.01 -6.72 -5.95
C ILE A 7 -11.49 -7.23 -4.61
N GLU A 8 -11.37 -8.54 -4.49
CA GLU A 8 -10.66 -9.15 -3.37
C GLU A 8 -9.15 -9.13 -3.67
N TYR A 9 -8.36 -8.77 -2.67
CA TYR A 9 -6.92 -8.99 -2.72
C TYR A 9 -6.64 -10.40 -2.22
N ILE A 10 -6.30 -11.29 -3.14
CA ILE A 10 -6.11 -12.73 -2.87
C ILE A 10 -4.62 -13.07 -2.78
N GLY A 11 -4.31 -14.19 -2.14
CA GLY A 11 -2.92 -14.60 -1.95
C GLY A 11 -2.76 -15.83 -1.08
N GLU A 12 -1.53 -16.19 -0.83
CA GLU A 12 -1.16 -17.26 0.09
C GLU A 12 -1.17 -16.74 1.52
N LYS A 13 -1.81 -17.47 2.44
CA LYS A 13 -1.74 -17.15 3.87
C LYS A 13 -0.46 -17.71 4.46
N VAL A 14 0.45 -16.83 4.88
CA VAL A 14 1.78 -17.16 5.38
C VAL A 14 1.95 -16.78 6.85
N THR A 15 2.89 -17.39 7.55
CA THR A 15 3.25 -16.99 8.92
C THR A 15 4.02 -15.67 8.90
N LYS A 16 4.10 -14.97 10.04
CA LYS A 16 4.91 -13.75 10.15
C LYS A 16 6.37 -13.95 9.73
N THR A 17 7.01 -15.03 10.19
CA THR A 17 8.40 -15.34 9.82
C THR A 17 8.58 -15.55 8.31
N GLU A 18 7.63 -16.21 7.65
CA GLU A 18 7.69 -16.41 6.20
C GLU A 18 7.38 -15.11 5.44
N SER A 19 6.43 -14.31 5.95
CA SER A 19 6.12 -12.96 5.45
C SER A 19 7.35 -12.07 5.47
N ASP A 20 8.09 -12.03 6.59
CA ASP A 20 9.32 -11.24 6.72
C ASP A 20 10.39 -11.70 5.72
N ARG A 21 10.58 -13.02 5.58
CA ARG A 21 11.53 -13.59 4.62
C ARG A 21 11.20 -13.19 3.17
N ARG A 22 9.92 -13.28 2.79
CA ARG A 22 9.46 -12.90 1.44
C ARG A 22 9.53 -11.39 1.23
N GLY A 23 9.16 -10.60 2.24
CA GLY A 23 9.22 -9.14 2.20
C GLY A 23 10.64 -8.63 1.97
N LEU A 24 11.64 -9.22 2.64
CA LEU A 24 13.05 -8.89 2.39
C LEU A 24 13.47 -9.22 0.96
N ALA A 25 13.11 -10.40 0.45
CA ALA A 25 13.40 -10.77 -0.94
C ALA A 25 12.77 -9.80 -1.95
N HIS A 26 11.50 -9.40 -1.74
CA HIS A 26 10.83 -8.43 -2.59
C HIS A 26 11.45 -7.04 -2.53
N LEU A 27 11.97 -6.61 -1.37
CA LEU A 27 12.69 -5.35 -1.24
C LEU A 27 14.04 -5.39 -1.97
N GLU A 28 14.73 -6.53 -1.98
CA GLU A 28 15.96 -6.71 -2.75
C GLU A 28 15.69 -6.70 -4.27
N GLU A 29 14.66 -7.41 -4.73
CA GLU A 29 14.18 -7.38 -6.12
C GLU A 29 13.78 -5.96 -6.54
N ALA A 30 12.99 -5.28 -5.70
CA ALA A 30 12.56 -3.90 -5.90
C ALA A 30 13.74 -2.93 -6.10
N LYS A 31 14.81 -3.10 -5.33
CA LYS A 31 16.02 -2.27 -5.44
C LYS A 31 16.77 -2.51 -6.76
N ASN A 32 16.77 -3.75 -7.26
CA ASN A 32 17.43 -4.10 -8.51
C ASN A 32 16.64 -3.67 -9.75
N GLU A 33 15.30 -3.73 -9.70
CA GLU A 33 14.42 -3.43 -10.84
C GLU A 33 13.84 -2.01 -10.81
N GLY A 34 13.97 -1.29 -9.69
CA GLY A 34 13.38 0.04 -9.49
C GLY A 34 11.85 -0.01 -9.32
N LEU A 35 11.29 -1.14 -8.89
CA LEU A 35 9.84 -1.37 -8.78
C LEU A 35 9.42 -1.49 -7.31
N GLY A 36 8.23 -1.00 -6.94
CA GLY A 36 7.67 -1.24 -5.60
C GLY A 36 6.88 -2.55 -5.55
N LEU A 37 7.52 -3.66 -5.12
CA LEU A 37 6.97 -5.03 -5.26
C LEU A 37 6.54 -5.69 -3.92
N VAL A 38 6.09 -4.93 -2.93
CA VAL A 38 5.64 -5.54 -1.66
C VAL A 38 4.14 -5.83 -1.72
N TYR A 39 3.79 -7.13 -1.70
CA TYR A 39 2.41 -7.63 -1.84
C TYR A 39 1.83 -8.20 -0.53
N LEU A 40 2.36 -7.78 0.61
CA LEU A 40 2.04 -8.34 1.92
C LEU A 40 0.94 -7.54 2.63
N PHE A 41 -0.08 -8.24 3.14
CA PHE A 41 -1.11 -7.69 4.01
C PHE A 41 -1.11 -8.37 5.38
N GLU A 42 -1.08 -7.58 6.46
CA GLU A 42 -1.28 -8.12 7.80
C GLU A 42 -2.74 -8.54 8.00
N LEU A 43 -2.99 -9.84 8.25
CA LEU A 43 -4.33 -10.33 8.59
C LEU A 43 -4.59 -10.31 10.09
N ASN A 44 -3.59 -10.71 10.88
CA ASN A 44 -3.61 -10.74 12.34
C ASN A 44 -2.19 -10.99 12.89
N LYS A 45 -2.07 -11.10 14.22
CA LYS A 45 -0.79 -11.32 14.92
C LYS A 45 -0.01 -12.58 14.50
N ARG A 46 -0.63 -13.55 13.82
CA ARG A 46 0.01 -14.82 13.46
C ARG A 46 0.25 -14.97 11.96
N TYR A 47 -0.56 -14.32 11.14
CA TYR A 47 -0.62 -14.57 9.71
C TYR A 47 -0.73 -13.30 8.90
N ASP A 48 -0.05 -13.35 7.76
CA ASP A 48 -0.15 -12.36 6.68
C ASP A 48 -0.69 -13.04 5.43
N LEU A 49 -1.05 -12.21 4.46
CA LEU A 49 -1.44 -12.61 3.12
C LEU A 49 -0.38 -12.12 2.15
N ASP A 50 0.24 -13.04 1.43
CA ASP A 50 1.15 -12.75 0.33
C ASP A 50 0.40 -12.80 -0.99
N GLY A 51 0.17 -11.61 -1.56
CA GLY A 51 -0.52 -11.43 -2.82
C GLY A 51 0.33 -11.64 -4.06
N ASN A 52 1.58 -12.12 -3.95
CA ASN A 52 2.46 -12.39 -5.08
C ASN A 52 2.08 -13.67 -5.85
N VAL A 53 0.83 -13.75 -6.26
CA VAL A 53 0.28 -14.86 -7.07
C VAL A 53 -0.28 -14.31 -8.37
N PRO A 54 -0.13 -15.01 -9.52
CA PRO A 54 -0.57 -14.52 -10.82
C PRO A 54 -2.07 -14.17 -10.90
N GLU A 55 -2.90 -14.83 -10.11
CA GLU A 55 -4.35 -14.66 -10.08
C GLU A 55 -4.78 -13.38 -9.35
N ASN A 56 -3.89 -12.77 -8.57
CA ASN A 56 -4.21 -11.58 -7.79
C ASN A 56 -4.14 -10.31 -8.64
N PHE A 57 -5.17 -10.05 -9.44
CA PHE A 57 -5.25 -8.81 -10.21
C PHE A 57 -5.25 -7.55 -9.34
N ALA A 58 -5.67 -7.63 -8.07
CA ALA A 58 -5.65 -6.50 -7.14
C ALA A 58 -4.23 -6.04 -6.78
N ARG A 59 -3.19 -6.88 -6.98
CA ARG A 59 -1.78 -6.52 -6.71
C ARG A 59 -1.25 -5.40 -7.59
N HIS A 60 -1.95 -5.08 -8.69
CA HIS A 60 -1.60 -4.01 -9.61
C HIS A 60 -2.20 -2.65 -9.21
N ILE A 61 -3.03 -2.59 -8.17
CA ILE A 61 -3.65 -1.35 -7.73
C ILE A 61 -2.61 -0.52 -6.97
N ASN A 62 -2.33 0.68 -7.49
CA ASN A 62 -1.24 1.51 -7.01
C ASN A 62 -1.56 2.30 -5.73
N HIS A 63 -0.49 2.82 -5.11
CA HIS A 63 -0.61 3.76 -4.02
C HIS A 63 -1.08 5.14 -4.51
N SER A 64 -1.94 5.79 -3.72
CA SER A 64 -2.14 7.24 -3.81
C SER A 64 -2.23 7.91 -2.44
N CYS A 65 -1.64 9.11 -2.35
CA CYS A 65 -1.84 9.99 -1.20
C CYS A 65 -3.27 10.56 -1.13
N PHE A 66 -4.05 10.46 -2.20
CA PHE A 66 -5.48 10.80 -2.19
C PHE A 66 -6.25 9.73 -2.98
N PRO A 67 -6.41 8.54 -2.39
CA PRO A 67 -6.92 7.38 -3.10
C PRO A 67 -8.43 7.46 -3.35
N ASN A 68 -8.93 6.59 -4.23
CA ASN A 68 -10.36 6.37 -4.46
C ASN A 68 -10.89 5.04 -3.89
N CYS A 69 -9.98 4.21 -3.37
CA CYS A 69 -10.28 2.98 -2.66
C CYS A 69 -9.59 2.90 -1.29
N GLU A 70 -10.04 1.96 -0.46
CA GLU A 70 -9.40 1.52 0.77
C GLU A 70 -9.36 0.00 0.85
N SER A 71 -8.43 -0.55 1.63
CA SER A 71 -8.38 -1.97 1.96
C SER A 71 -9.16 -2.26 3.25
N GLN A 72 -10.08 -3.22 3.22
CA GLN A 72 -10.83 -3.70 4.38
C GLN A 72 -10.57 -5.19 4.63
N ILE A 73 -10.21 -5.55 5.87
CA ILE A 73 -10.09 -6.95 6.27
C ILE A 73 -11.40 -7.39 6.93
N LYS A 74 -12.07 -8.37 6.32
CA LYS A 74 -13.32 -8.95 6.85
C LYS A 74 -13.22 -10.47 6.85
N ARG A 75 -13.31 -11.07 8.04
CA ARG A 75 -13.25 -12.54 8.24
C ARG A 75 -11.99 -13.17 7.60
N GLY A 76 -10.85 -12.51 7.76
CA GLY A 76 -9.56 -12.98 7.23
C GLY A 76 -9.36 -12.79 5.73
N ARG A 77 -10.25 -12.06 5.04
CA ARG A 77 -10.15 -11.73 3.60
C ARG A 77 -9.92 -10.24 3.43
N VAL A 78 -9.08 -9.86 2.48
CA VAL A 78 -8.76 -8.46 2.17
C VAL A 78 -9.60 -8.02 0.96
N TRP A 79 -10.36 -6.95 1.12
CA TRP A 79 -11.19 -6.37 0.06
C TRP A 79 -10.73 -4.97 -0.26
N ILE A 80 -10.61 -4.65 -1.54
CA ILE A 80 -10.47 -3.28 -2.01
C ILE A 80 -11.88 -2.72 -2.25
N VAL A 81 -12.19 -1.62 -1.57
CA VAL A 81 -13.52 -1.03 -1.49
C VAL A 81 -13.46 0.42 -1.91
N SER A 82 -14.43 0.89 -2.72
CA SER A 82 -14.51 2.30 -3.10
C SER A 82 -14.84 3.19 -1.90
N VAL A 83 -14.15 4.34 -1.78
CA VAL A 83 -14.46 5.38 -0.77
C VAL A 83 -15.17 6.60 -1.38
N ARG A 84 -15.39 6.59 -2.69
CA ARG A 84 -16.18 7.58 -3.43
C ARG A 84 -16.66 7.01 -4.76
N MET A 85 -17.39 7.81 -5.53
CA MET A 85 -17.64 7.54 -6.93
C MET A 85 -16.32 7.51 -7.72
N ILE A 86 -16.17 6.52 -8.59
CA ILE A 86 -15.00 6.29 -9.45
C ILE A 86 -15.46 6.47 -10.89
N GLY A 87 -14.77 7.35 -11.63
CA GLY A 87 -15.08 7.59 -13.03
C GLY A 87 -14.67 6.42 -13.92
N VAL A 88 -15.33 6.28 -15.07
CA VAL A 88 -14.90 5.32 -16.10
C VAL A 88 -13.49 5.70 -16.58
N GLY A 89 -12.57 4.73 -16.56
CA GLY A 89 -11.16 4.94 -16.93
C GLY A 89 -10.30 5.59 -15.84
N GLU A 90 -10.87 5.89 -14.66
CA GLU A 90 -10.08 6.37 -13.53
C GLU A 90 -9.27 5.21 -12.92
N GLU A 91 -7.96 5.42 -12.72
CA GLU A 91 -7.08 4.43 -12.07
C GLU A 91 -7.52 4.18 -10.62
N LEU A 92 -7.63 2.90 -10.24
CA LEU A 92 -7.88 2.51 -8.86
C LEU A 92 -6.63 2.71 -8.03
N SER A 93 -6.77 3.27 -6.84
CA SER A 93 -5.66 3.42 -5.91
C SER A 93 -6.11 3.35 -4.46
N TYR A 94 -5.22 2.90 -3.57
CA TYR A 94 -5.44 2.88 -2.12
C TYR A 94 -4.20 3.35 -1.34
N ASP A 95 -4.36 3.54 -0.04
CA ASP A 95 -3.23 3.81 0.86
C ASP A 95 -2.57 2.48 1.25
N TYR A 96 -1.30 2.26 0.89
CA TYR A 96 -0.57 1.03 1.19
C TYR A 96 -0.33 0.81 2.69
N GLY A 97 -0.47 1.86 3.51
CA GLY A 97 -0.39 1.70 4.96
C GLY A 97 1.03 1.56 5.52
N TYR A 98 2.06 1.84 4.72
CA TYR A 98 3.47 1.80 5.12
C TYR A 98 3.74 2.65 6.37
N ASP A 99 4.66 2.18 7.21
CA ASP A 99 5.10 2.93 8.39
C ASP A 99 5.91 4.17 7.99
N LEU A 100 6.26 5.00 8.97
CA LEU A 100 7.11 6.15 8.81
C LEU A 100 8.61 5.79 8.82
N GLU A 101 8.97 4.63 9.37
CA GLU A 101 10.35 4.15 9.34
C GLU A 101 10.83 3.96 7.90
N HIS A 102 12.06 4.39 7.61
CA HIS A 102 12.67 4.29 6.28
C HIS A 102 11.83 4.91 5.14
N TYR A 103 11.02 5.95 5.43
CA TYR A 103 10.14 6.56 4.43
C TYR A 103 10.91 7.09 3.21
N GLU A 104 12.18 7.48 3.37
CA GLU A 104 13.06 7.93 2.29
C GLU A 104 13.28 6.87 1.21
N GLU A 105 13.18 5.57 1.56
CA GLU A 105 13.30 4.44 0.62
C GLU A 105 12.04 4.24 -0.23
N HIS A 106 10.96 4.99 0.05
CA HIS A 106 9.66 4.82 -0.59
C HIS A 106 9.13 6.13 -1.20
N PRO A 107 9.79 6.69 -2.24
CA PRO A 107 9.29 7.89 -2.92
C PRO A 107 7.91 7.64 -3.55
N CYS A 108 7.04 8.65 -3.49
CA CYS A 108 5.68 8.58 -3.99
C CYS A 108 5.51 9.41 -5.26
N HIS A 109 5.08 8.74 -6.33
CA HIS A 109 4.85 9.33 -7.66
C HIS A 109 3.36 9.38 -8.05
N CYS A 110 2.44 9.31 -7.08
CA CYS A 110 0.99 9.18 -7.35
C CYS A 110 0.31 10.38 -8.07
N GLY A 111 1.03 11.47 -8.36
CA GLY A 111 0.49 12.65 -9.07
C GLY A 111 -0.55 13.49 -8.31
N SER A 112 -1.00 13.07 -7.13
CA SER A 112 -1.99 13.82 -6.34
C SER A 112 -1.47 15.19 -5.89
N LYS A 113 -2.32 16.23 -6.00
CA LYS A 113 -2.05 17.56 -5.39
C LYS A 113 -1.87 17.51 -3.86
N LYS A 114 -2.33 16.43 -3.21
CA LYS A 114 -2.17 16.19 -1.77
C LYS A 114 -1.00 15.26 -1.45
N CYS A 115 -0.19 14.89 -2.45
CA CYS A 115 1.01 14.06 -2.27
C CYS A 115 1.96 14.72 -1.27
N ILE A 116 2.62 13.89 -0.46
CA ILE A 116 3.62 14.34 0.52
C ILE A 116 5.05 13.92 0.17
N GLY A 117 5.24 13.35 -1.02
CA GLY A 117 6.55 12.97 -1.57
C GLY A 117 6.96 11.52 -1.30
N TYR A 118 6.37 10.86 -0.31
CA TYR A 118 6.72 9.49 0.10
C TYR A 118 5.49 8.66 0.44
N ILE A 119 5.58 7.34 0.24
CA ILE A 119 4.53 6.36 0.54
C ILE A 119 4.57 6.08 2.04
N VAL A 120 3.64 6.70 2.77
CA VAL A 120 3.40 6.42 4.18
C VAL A 120 1.90 6.47 4.47
N ALA A 121 1.46 5.67 5.44
CA ALA A 121 0.07 5.61 5.86
C ALA A 121 -0.47 7.00 6.23
N HIS A 122 -1.75 7.23 5.95
CA HIS A 122 -2.47 8.48 6.25
C HIS A 122 -2.18 9.01 7.66
N ARG A 123 -2.17 8.13 8.66
CA ARG A 123 -1.87 8.44 10.07
C ARG A 123 -0.50 9.09 10.30
N HIS A 124 0.50 8.79 9.47
CA HIS A 124 1.88 9.30 9.61
C HIS A 124 2.13 10.60 8.83
N ARG A 125 1.27 10.96 7.88
CA ARG A 125 1.49 12.08 6.95
C ARG A 125 1.68 13.44 7.63
N LYS A 126 0.95 13.70 8.73
CA LYS A 126 1.10 14.93 9.52
C LYS A 126 2.48 15.02 10.19
N LYS A 127 3.00 13.89 10.69
CA LYS A 127 4.33 13.81 11.29
C LYS A 127 5.40 13.99 10.23
N LEU A 128 5.28 13.30 9.09
CA LEU A 128 6.23 13.43 7.99
C LEU A 128 6.32 14.87 7.44
N ARG A 129 5.19 15.56 7.25
CA ARG A 129 5.20 16.98 6.84
C ARG A 129 6.02 17.87 7.77
N ARG A 130 5.96 17.63 9.10
CA ARG A 130 6.74 18.38 10.08
C ARG A 130 8.24 18.09 9.97
N ILE A 131 8.60 16.84 9.72
CA ILE A 131 9.99 16.42 9.50
C ILE A 131 10.54 17.14 8.26
N LEU A 132 9.89 16.99 7.10
CA LEU A 132 10.31 17.60 5.84
C LEU A 132 10.40 19.14 5.90
N THR A 133 9.51 19.79 6.65
CA THR A 133 9.55 21.26 6.81
C THR A 133 10.74 21.72 7.64
N LYS A 134 11.20 20.93 8.61
CA LYS A 134 12.39 21.24 9.41
C LYS A 134 13.65 21.07 8.57
N THR A 135 13.79 19.91 7.90
CA THR A 135 14.97 19.58 7.08
C THR A 135 15.21 20.57 5.93
N ARG A 136 14.17 21.25 5.43
CA ARG A 136 14.31 22.29 4.38
C ARG A 136 14.80 23.65 4.89
N LYS A 137 14.84 23.85 6.21
CA LYS A 137 15.29 25.09 6.84
C LYS A 137 16.73 25.01 7.37
N ASP A 138 17.31 23.82 7.34
CA ASP A 138 18.71 23.53 7.62
C ASP A 138 19.51 23.48 6.31
#